data_AF-A0A537XLR9-F1
#
_entry.id   AF-A0A537XLR9-F1
#
_cell.length_a   1.000
_cell.length_b   1.000
_cell.length_c   1.000
_cell.angle_alpha   90.00
_cell.angle_beta   90.00
_cell.angle_gamma   90.00
#
_symmetry.space_group_name_H-M   'P 1'
#
loop_
_entity.id
_entity.type
_entity.pdbx_description
1 polymer ?
#
loop_
_entity_poly.entity_id
_entity_poly.type
_entity_poly.pdbx_seq_one_letter_code
_entity_poly.pdbx_strand_id
1 'polypeptide(L)'
;MAVECREAAQHIPAYIDQTGGPAARALDAHLRTCEPCRGELEAYRDLQGALAALATQTIEPPAWLLPATIEAVRSRAGLRARIPAAREMRERLADPRLAAAGGAAILLAGLATGAVLIRGRRRRRRLVGTLRAAAAHA
;
A
#
# COMPACT_ATOMS: atom_id res chain seq x y z
N MET A 1 -7.07 26.51 -26.49
CA MET A 1 -6.09 27.47 -25.94
C MET A 1 -4.75 27.12 -26.53
N ALA A 2 -4.04 28.08 -27.09
CA ALA A 2 -2.70 27.84 -27.64
C ALA A 2 -1.71 27.79 -26.47
N VAL A 3 -0.93 26.71 -26.38
CA VAL A 3 0.17 26.58 -25.42
C VAL A 3 1.33 27.44 -25.92
N GLU A 4 1.93 28.23 -25.03
CA GLU A 4 3.12 29.01 -25.35
C GLU A 4 4.39 28.14 -25.27
N CYS A 5 5.46 28.50 -26.00
CA CYS A 5 6.69 27.70 -26.02
C CYS A 5 7.28 27.47 -24.62
N ARG A 6 7.20 28.47 -23.73
CA ARG A 6 7.69 28.35 -22.35
C ARG A 6 6.92 27.30 -21.55
N GLU A 7 5.60 27.28 -21.71
CA GLU A 7 4.72 26.31 -21.05
C GLU A 7 4.93 24.91 -21.67
N ALA A 8 5.07 24.83 -22.99
CA ALA A 8 5.38 23.60 -23.70
C ALA A 8 6.68 22.96 -23.17
N ALA A 9 7.76 23.75 -23.08
CA ALA A 9 9.07 23.30 -22.58
C ALA A 9 9.01 22.71 -21.17
N GLN A 10 8.17 23.27 -20.28
CA GLN A 10 7.97 22.75 -18.92
C GLN A 10 7.28 21.39 -18.89
N HIS A 11 6.47 21.08 -19.91
CA HIS A 11 5.71 19.84 -20.00
C HIS A 11 6.42 18.73 -20.78
N ILE A 12 7.48 19.04 -21.54
CA ILE A 12 8.24 18.06 -22.33
C ILE A 12 8.78 16.89 -21.47
N PRO A 13 9.41 17.08 -20.29
CA PRO A 13 9.92 15.96 -19.49
C PRO A 13 8.82 14.98 -19.09
N ALA A 14 7.70 15.50 -18.57
CA ALA A 14 6.57 14.67 -18.15
C ALA A 14 5.89 13.96 -19.32
N TYR A 15 5.87 14.59 -20.50
CA TYR A 15 5.31 14.01 -21.71
C TYR A 15 6.08 12.77 -22.21
N ILE A 16 7.39 12.71 -21.96
CA ILE A 16 8.24 11.57 -22.33
C ILE A 16 7.94 10.35 -21.47
N ASP A 17 7.72 10.55 -20.17
CA ASP A 17 7.44 9.46 -19.23
C ASP A 17 5.98 9.00 -19.29
N GLN A 18 5.05 9.91 -19.60
CA GLN A 18 3.62 9.63 -19.62
C GLN A 18 2.93 10.32 -20.79
N THR A 19 2.50 9.52 -21.76
CA THR A 19 1.64 10.00 -22.85
C THR A 19 0.18 9.93 -22.43
N GLY A 20 -0.49 11.08 -22.26
CA GLY A 20 -1.93 11.11 -22.03
C GLY A 20 -2.45 12.33 -21.28
N GLY A 21 -3.77 12.50 -21.31
CA GLY A 21 -4.47 13.58 -20.61
C GLY A 21 -4.51 14.92 -21.36
N PRO A 22 -5.14 15.95 -20.75
CA PRO A 22 -5.35 17.24 -21.39
C PRO A 22 -4.04 17.98 -21.74
N ALA A 23 -3.04 17.92 -20.86
CA ALA A 23 -1.76 18.59 -21.06
C ALA A 23 -0.97 17.96 -22.22
N ALA A 24 -0.93 16.62 -22.32
CA ALA A 24 -0.28 15.94 -23.43
C ALA A 24 -0.93 16.29 -24.78
N ARG A 25 -2.26 16.35 -24.86
CA ARG A 25 -2.97 16.76 -26.09
C ARG A 25 -2.69 18.20 -26.49
N ALA A 26 -2.56 19.10 -25.51
CA ALA A 26 -2.24 20.50 -25.76
C ALA A 26 -0.79 20.65 -26.26
N LEU A 27 0.14 19.89 -25.68
CA LEU A 27 1.52 19.82 -26.13
C LEU A 27 1.65 19.18 -27.52
N ASP A 28 0.92 18.10 -27.82
CA ASP A 28 0.85 17.48 -29.15
C ASP A 28 0.44 18.49 -30.22
N ALA A 29 -0.56 19.32 -29.91
CA ALA A 29 -1.02 20.36 -30.83
C ALA A 29 0.07 21.41 -31.08
N HIS A 30 0.82 21.80 -30.04
CA HIS A 30 1.93 22.75 -30.14
C HIS A 30 3.13 22.18 -30.93
N LEU A 31 3.50 20.93 -30.67
CA LEU A 31 4.63 20.26 -31.31
C LEU A 31 4.43 20.09 -32.83
N ARG A 32 3.19 20.04 -33.31
CA ARG A 32 2.89 19.98 -34.75
C ARG A 32 3.32 21.23 -35.51
N THR A 33 3.44 22.38 -34.85
CA THR A 33 3.68 23.67 -35.50
C THR A 33 4.96 24.35 -35.02
N CYS A 34 5.51 23.94 -33.87
CA CYS A 34 6.70 24.55 -33.28
C CYS A 34 7.94 23.66 -33.50
N GLU A 35 8.87 24.10 -34.36
CA GLU A 35 10.16 23.42 -34.58
C GLU A 35 11.08 23.46 -33.34
N PRO A 36 11.24 24.60 -32.62
CA PRO A 36 12.09 24.64 -31.43
C PRO A 36 11.71 23.62 -30.36
N CYS A 37 10.41 23.50 -30.05
CA CYS A 37 9.93 22.55 -29.05
C CYS A 37 10.05 21.08 -29.51
N ARG A 38 10.03 20.81 -30.83
CA ARG A 38 10.35 19.48 -31.36
C ARG A 38 11.82 19.14 -31.14
N GLY A 39 12.72 20.09 -31.41
CA GLY A 39 14.15 19.92 -31.13
C GLY A 39 14.44 19.68 -29.64
N GLU A 40 13.76 20.40 -28.74
CA GLU A 40 13.87 20.12 -27.30
C GLU A 40 13.39 18.72 -26.94
N LEU A 41 12.24 18.29 -27.48
CA LEU A 41 11.71 16.94 -27.26
C LEU A 41 12.67 15.85 -27.75
N GLU A 42 13.31 16.04 -28.90
CA GLU A 42 14.34 15.14 -29.43
C GLU A 42 15.56 15.09 -28.50
N ALA A 43 16.05 16.24 -28.04
CA ALA A 43 17.18 16.30 -27.11
C ALA A 43 16.91 15.53 -25.79
N TYR A 44 15.69 15.61 -25.26
CA TYR A 44 15.32 14.82 -24.09
C TYR A 44 15.23 13.32 -24.38
N ARG A 45 14.73 12.92 -25.57
CA ARG A 45 14.70 11.51 -25.98
C ARG A 45 16.11 10.94 -26.13
N ASP A 46 17.03 11.70 -26.71
CA ASP A 46 18.43 11.33 -26.83
C ASP A 46 19.07 11.14 -25.45
N LEU A 47 18.81 12.07 -24.52
CA LEU A 47 19.25 11.95 -23.13
C LEU A 47 18.69 10.68 -22.47
N GLN A 48 17.40 10.39 -22.65
CA GLN A 48 16.79 9.17 -22.11
C GLN A 48 17.44 7.91 -22.69
N GLY A 49 17.72 7.90 -24.00
CA GLY A 49 18.45 6.82 -24.66
C GLY A 49 19.86 6.62 -24.10
N ALA A 50 20.60 7.71 -23.88
CA ALA A 50 21.92 7.67 -23.27
C ALA A 50 21.87 7.13 -21.83
N LEU A 51 20.91 7.57 -21.01
CA LEU A 51 20.71 7.07 -19.65
C LEU A 51 20.33 5.58 -19.63
N ALA A 52 19.46 5.14 -20.55
CA ALA A 52 19.13 3.73 -20.69
C ALA A 52 20.35 2.88 -21.09
N ALA A 53 21.19 3.40 -21.98
CA ALA A 53 22.45 2.75 -22.37
C ALA A 53 23.47 2.69 -21.22
N LEU A 54 23.47 3.66 -20.30
CA LEU A 54 24.25 3.58 -19.07
C LEU A 54 23.67 2.55 -18.11
N ALA A 55 22.34 2.47 -17.99
CA ALA A 55 21.68 1.54 -17.08
C ALA A 55 21.92 0.06 -17.44
N THR A 56 22.17 -0.26 -18.71
CA THR A 56 22.53 -1.61 -19.16
C THR A 56 23.99 -1.95 -18.93
N GLN A 57 24.84 -0.98 -18.60
CA GLN A 57 26.23 -1.25 -18.24
C GLN A 57 26.27 -1.91 -16.86
N THR A 58 26.76 -3.14 -16.82
CA THR A 58 27.02 -3.82 -15.55
C THR A 58 28.33 -3.28 -14.99
N ILE A 59 28.21 -2.29 -14.11
CA ILE A 59 29.34 -1.78 -13.34
C ILE A 59 29.55 -2.73 -12.17
N GLU A 60 30.68 -3.45 -12.17
CA GLU A 60 31.04 -4.31 -11.05
C GLU A 60 31.16 -3.43 -9.78
N PRO A 61 30.36 -3.71 -8.74
CA PRO A 61 30.46 -2.95 -7.50
C PRO A 61 31.84 -3.16 -6.88
N PRO A 62 32.45 -2.13 -6.27
CA PRO A 62 33.75 -2.31 -5.65
C PRO A 62 33.64 -3.33 -4.51
N ALA A 63 34.68 -4.16 -4.34
CA ALA A 63 34.66 -5.32 -3.44
C ALA A 63 34.29 -5.00 -1.98
N TRP A 64 34.48 -3.76 -1.54
CA TRP A 64 34.14 -3.29 -0.20
C TRP A 64 32.63 -3.00 0.00
N LEU A 65 31.85 -2.81 -1.07
CA LEU A 65 30.47 -2.33 -0.97
C LEU A 65 29.52 -3.39 -0.41
N LEU A 66 29.65 -4.64 -0.85
CA LEU A 66 28.81 -5.74 -0.37
C LEU A 66 28.96 -5.97 1.15
N PRO A 67 30.18 -6.14 1.71
CA PRO A 67 30.33 -6.30 3.15
C PRO A 67 29.87 -5.07 3.94
N ALA A 68 30.13 -3.85 3.44
CA ALA A 68 29.65 -2.61 4.07
C ALA A 68 28.12 -2.53 4.12
N THR A 69 27.44 -2.96 3.06
CA THR A 69 25.97 -2.95 2.97
C THR A 69 25.35 -3.97 3.91
N ILE A 70 25.91 -5.18 3.98
CA ILE A 70 25.47 -6.22 4.91
C ILE A 70 25.59 -5.72 6.36
N GLU A 71 26.69 -5.08 6.71
CA GLU A 71 26.90 -4.54 8.05
C GLU A 71 25.94 -3.38 8.37
N ALA A 72 25.70 -2.49 7.40
CA ALA A 72 24.72 -1.40 7.54
C ALA A 72 23.29 -1.92 7.77
N VAL A 73 22.90 -3.03 7.13
CA VAL A 73 21.58 -3.66 7.35
C VAL A 73 21.52 -4.34 8.71
N ARG A 74 22.57 -5.08 9.10
CA ARG A 74 22.65 -5.76 10.40
C ARG A 74 22.61 -4.80 11.57
N SER A 75 23.37 -3.71 11.51
CA SER A 75 23.36 -2.68 12.55
C SER A 75 21.97 -2.05 12.73
N ARG A 76 21.24 -1.77 11.64
CA ARG A 76 19.86 -1.28 11.69
C ARG A 76 18.86 -2.33 12.20
N ALA A 77 19.01 -3.58 11.82
CA ALA A 77 18.18 -4.68 12.32
C ALA A 77 18.41 -4.91 13.82
N GLY A 78 19.66 -4.84 14.27
CA GLY A 78 20.04 -4.91 15.68
C GLY A 78 19.49 -3.73 16.50
N LEU A 79 19.44 -2.52 15.92
CA LEU A 79 18.81 -1.36 16.55
C LEU A 79 17.29 -1.54 16.71
N ARG A 80 16.60 -2.10 15.72
CA ARG A 80 15.16 -2.42 15.84
C ARG A 80 14.88 -3.53 16.86
N ALA A 81 15.77 -4.53 16.96
CA ALA A 81 15.70 -5.56 17.98
C ALA A 81 16.02 -5.04 19.40
N ARG A 82 16.71 -3.90 19.51
CA ARG A 82 17.06 -3.23 20.77
C ARG A 82 16.01 -2.23 21.25
N ILE A 83 14.89 -2.03 20.55
CA ILE A 83 13.81 -1.15 21.04
C ILE A 83 13.28 -1.73 22.36
N PRO A 84 13.47 -1.05 23.51
CA PRO A 84 13.11 -1.58 24.82
C PRO A 84 11.61 -1.92 24.90
N ALA A 85 10.78 -1.10 24.26
CA ALA A 85 9.32 -1.27 24.25
C ALA A 85 8.86 -2.62 23.66
N ALA A 86 9.55 -3.15 22.65
CA ALA A 86 9.18 -4.44 22.05
C ALA A 86 9.58 -5.63 22.96
N ARG A 87 10.69 -5.49 23.69
CA ARG A 87 11.17 -6.48 24.65
C ARG A 87 10.31 -6.49 25.92
N GLU A 88 10.02 -5.31 26.47
CA GLU A 88 9.18 -5.16 27.65
C GLU A 88 7.73 -5.62 27.38
N MET A 89 7.18 -5.34 26.18
CA MET A 89 5.87 -5.85 25.78
C MET A 89 5.85 -7.39 25.70
N ARG A 90 6.90 -8.02 25.17
CA ARG A 90 7.04 -9.49 25.11
C ARG A 90 7.17 -10.10 26.50
N GLU A 91 7.92 -9.47 27.40
CA GLU A 91 8.06 -9.92 28.79
C GLU A 91 6.73 -9.81 29.55
N ARG A 92 5.95 -8.74 29.33
CA ARG A 92 4.59 -8.61 29.91
C ARG A 92 3.59 -9.63 29.33
N LEU A 93 3.67 -9.93 28.04
CA LEU A 93 2.82 -10.96 27.40
C LEU A 93 3.22 -12.39 27.79
N ALA A 94 4.45 -12.60 28.27
CA ALA A 94 4.94 -13.87 28.76
C ALA A 94 4.58 -14.14 30.24
N ASP A 95 3.94 -13.19 30.93
CA ASP A 95 3.48 -13.40 32.31
C ASP A 95 2.27 -14.37 32.31
N PRO A 96 2.43 -15.58 32.87
CA PRO A 96 1.39 -16.62 32.86
C PRO A 96 0.08 -16.16 33.54
N ARG A 97 0.15 -15.16 34.43
CA ARG A 97 -1.05 -14.59 35.08
C ARG A 97 -1.90 -13.78 34.12
N LEU A 98 -1.29 -13.06 33.18
CA LEU A 98 -1.99 -12.29 32.15
C LEU A 98 -2.54 -13.19 31.05
N ALA A 99 -1.84 -14.27 30.71
CA ALA A 99 -2.33 -15.30 29.80
C ALA A 99 -3.58 -16.00 30.34
N ALA A 100 -3.60 -16.33 31.64
CA ALA A 100 -4.76 -16.93 32.30
C ALA A 100 -5.97 -15.97 32.38
N ALA A 101 -5.73 -14.68 32.69
CA ALA A 101 -6.77 -13.66 32.75
C ALA A 101 -7.38 -13.37 31.36
N GLY A 102 -6.54 -13.30 30.31
CA GLY A 102 -7.00 -13.11 28.93
C GLY A 102 -7.82 -14.29 28.41
N GLY A 103 -7.40 -15.53 28.70
CA GLY A 103 -8.14 -16.73 28.33
C GLY A 103 -9.52 -16.82 29.00
N ALA A 104 -9.62 -16.47 30.28
CA ALA A 104 -10.89 -16.47 31.01
C ALA A 104 -11.87 -15.41 30.46
N ALA A 105 -11.38 -14.22 30.11
CA ALA A 105 -12.22 -13.15 29.54
C ALA A 105 -12.83 -13.54 28.18
N ILE A 106 -12.04 -14.20 27.31
CA ILE A 106 -12.51 -14.65 25.98
C ILE A 106 -13.56 -15.75 26.12
N LEU A 107 -13.37 -16.70 27.05
CA LEU A 107 -14.34 -17.78 27.31
C LEU A 107 -15.66 -17.25 27.88
N LEU A 108 -15.61 -16.32 28.82
CA LEU A 108 -16.81 -15.71 29.41
C LEU A 108 -17.59 -14.86 28.39
N ALA A 109 -16.89 -14.09 27.55
CA ALA A 109 -17.52 -13.32 26.49
C ALA A 109 -18.18 -14.24 25.44
N GLY A 110 -17.49 -15.30 25.01
CA GLY A 110 -18.03 -16.28 24.07
C GLY A 110 -19.27 -17.01 24.58
N LEU A 111 -19.28 -17.40 25.86
CA LEU A 111 -20.42 -18.05 26.50
C LEU A 111 -21.64 -17.11 26.61
N ALA A 112 -21.43 -15.85 26.97
CA ALA A 112 -22.50 -14.86 27.07
C ALA A 112 -23.16 -14.60 25.70
N THR A 113 -22.36 -14.40 24.64
CA THR A 113 -22.89 -14.16 23.28
C THR A 113 -23.59 -15.41 22.73
N GLY A 114 -23.04 -16.60 22.97
CA GLY A 114 -23.65 -17.87 22.57
C GLY A 114 -25.01 -18.12 23.24
N ALA A 115 -25.13 -17.85 24.54
CA ALA A 115 -26.36 -18.03 25.29
C ALA A 115 -27.49 -17.09 24.80
N VAL A 116 -27.16 -15.83 24.48
CA VAL A 116 -28.11 -14.84 23.95
C VAL A 116 -28.63 -15.26 22.57
N LEU A 117 -27.75 -15.71 21.68
CA LEU A 117 -28.14 -16.17 20.33
C LEU A 117 -29.03 -17.42 20.38
N ILE A 118 -28.70 -18.40 21.22
CA ILE A 118 -29.51 -19.63 21.38
C ILE A 118 -30.89 -19.30 21.95
N ARG A 119 -30.96 -18.40 22.96
CA ARG A 119 -32.22 -17.98 23.57
C ARG A 119 -33.09 -17.19 22.57
N GLY A 120 -32.47 -16.33 21.75
CA GLY A 120 -33.15 -15.60 20.67
C GLY A 120 -33.73 -16.52 19.59
N ARG A 121 -32.98 -17.55 19.16
CA ARG A 121 -33.48 -18.54 18.17
C ARG A 121 -34.63 -19.38 18.73
N ARG A 122 -34.58 -19.77 20.01
CA ARG A 122 -35.69 -20.50 20.66
C ARG A 122 -36.97 -19.66 20.74
N ARG A 123 -36.85 -18.36 21.08
CA ARG A 123 -37.99 -17.43 21.13
C ARG A 123 -38.63 -17.24 19.75
N ARG A 124 -37.81 -17.03 18.71
CA ARG A 124 -38.32 -16.91 17.32
C ARG A 124 -38.99 -18.18 16.83
N ARG A 125 -38.45 -19.38 17.13
CA ARG A 125 -39.09 -20.65 16.75
C ARG A 125 -40.46 -20.84 17.42
N ARG A 126 -40.61 -20.45 18.69
CA ARG A 126 -41.92 -20.50 19.38
C ARG A 126 -42.93 -19.55 18.75
N LEU A 127 -42.52 -18.31 18.45
CA LEU A 127 -43.38 -17.31 17.79
C LEU A 127 -43.81 -17.74 16.38
N VAL A 128 -42.90 -18.32 15.59
CA VAL A 128 -43.23 -18.85 14.25
C VAL A 128 -44.15 -20.07 14.35
N GLY A 129 -43.98 -20.91 15.37
CA GLY A 129 -44.88 -22.04 15.64
C GLY A 129 -46.29 -21.60 16.00
N THR A 130 -46.44 -20.58 16.85
CA THR A 130 -47.76 -20.03 17.22
C THR A 130 -48.44 -19.32 16.06
N LEU A 131 -47.68 -18.61 15.22
CA LEU A 131 -48.23 -17.95 14.02
C LEU A 131 -48.66 -18.95 12.95
N ARG A 132 -47.91 -20.05 12.75
CA ARG A 132 -48.33 -21.14 11.85
C ARG A 132 -49.54 -21.90 12.38
N ALA A 133 -49.63 -22.12 13.69
CA ALA A 133 -50.82 -22.73 14.29
C ALA A 133 -52.05 -21.82 14.14
N ALA A 134 -51.88 -20.50 14.33
CA ALA A 134 -52.95 -19.53 14.10
C ALA A 134 -53.39 -19.46 12.62
N ALA A 135 -52.46 -19.58 11.67
CA ALA A 135 -52.76 -19.58 10.24
C ALA A 135 -53.37 -20.88 9.71
N ALA A 136 -53.31 -21.98 10.46
CA ALA A 136 -53.91 -23.28 10.08
C ALA A 136 -55.37 -23.42 10.53
N HIS A 137 -55.90 -22.46 11.29
CA HIS A 137 -57.27 -22.42 11.82
C HIS A 137 -58.09 -21.23 11.30
N ALA A 138 -57.61 -20.52 10.27
CA ALA A 138 -58.33 -19.52 9.49
C ALA A 138 -58.61 -20.08 8.10
#